data_AF-A0A7W0LPQ7-F1
#
_entry.id   AF-A0A7W0LPQ7-F1
#
_cell.length_a   1.000
_cell.length_b   1.000
_cell.length_c   1.000
_cell.angle_alpha   90.00
_cell.angle_beta   90.00
_cell.angle_gamma   90.00
#
_symmetry.space_group_name_H-M   'P 1'
#
loop_
_entity.id
_entity.type
_entity.pdbx_description
1 polymer ?
#
loop_
_entity_poly.entity_id
_entity_poly.type
_entity_poly.pdbx_seq_one_letter_code
_entity_poly.pdbx_strand_id
1 'polypeptide(L)'
;AEDRERAVAELSAEPGAWIAQELVMISCHPTVIGGALAPCHVDLRPFVLSTRDDVRVVPGGLTRVALRPGALVVNSSQRGGGKDTWVLGP
;
A
#
# COMPACT_ATOMS: atom_id res chain seq x y z
N ALA A 1 -16.38 -12.48 -10.41
CA ALA A 1 -16.28 -13.76 -11.14
C ALA A 1 -15.29 -13.61 -12.30
N GLU A 2 -15.52 -12.61 -13.17
CA GLU A 2 -14.66 -12.29 -14.30
C GLU A 2 -13.17 -12.03 -13.92
N ASP A 3 -12.90 -11.24 -12.88
CA ASP A 3 -11.51 -11.00 -12.42
C ASP A 3 -10.79 -12.27 -11.94
N ARG A 4 -11.52 -13.22 -11.35
CA ARG A 4 -10.96 -14.50 -10.89
C ARG A 4 -10.62 -15.40 -12.06
N GLU A 5 -11.52 -15.50 -13.04
CA GLU A 5 -11.30 -16.32 -14.24
C GLU A 5 -10.13 -15.79 -15.05
N ARG A 6 -10.03 -14.46 -15.23
CA ARG A 6 -8.87 -13.83 -15.85
C ARG A 6 -7.57 -14.16 -15.09
N ALA A 7 -7.56 -13.97 -13.77
CA ALA A 7 -6.38 -14.27 -12.96
C ALA A 7 -5.96 -15.74 -13.03
N VAL A 8 -6.93 -16.68 -13.08
CA VAL A 8 -6.63 -18.11 -13.25
C VAL A 8 -6.03 -18.41 -14.62
N ALA A 9 -6.56 -17.81 -15.68
CA ALA A 9 -6.01 -17.99 -17.03
C ALA A 9 -4.57 -17.45 -17.14
N GLU A 10 -4.33 -16.24 -16.63
CA GLU A 10 -3.00 -15.61 -16.62
C GLU A 10 -2.00 -16.37 -15.74
N LEU A 11 -2.42 -16.82 -14.54
CA LEU A 11 -1.61 -17.67 -13.65
C LEU A 11 -1.24 -19.00 -14.30
N SER A 12 -2.18 -19.62 -15.02
CA SER A 12 -1.93 -20.90 -15.69
C SER A 12 -0.97 -20.74 -16.86
N ALA A 13 -1.00 -19.60 -17.55
CA ALA A 13 -0.12 -19.31 -18.68
C ALA A 13 1.32 -19.00 -18.25
N GLU A 14 1.52 -18.26 -17.15
CA GLU A 14 2.86 -17.87 -16.66
C GLU A 14 2.94 -17.91 -15.13
N PRO A 15 3.00 -19.10 -14.50
CA PRO A 15 2.91 -19.22 -13.04
C PRO A 15 4.05 -18.53 -12.29
N GLY A 16 5.23 -18.42 -12.90
CA GLY A 16 6.40 -17.73 -12.31
C GLY A 16 6.24 -16.21 -12.18
N ALA A 17 5.26 -15.61 -12.86
CA ALA A 17 4.96 -14.17 -12.77
C ALA A 17 4.05 -13.82 -11.58
N TRP A 18 3.57 -14.81 -10.83
CA TRP A 18 2.57 -14.64 -9.78
C TRP A 18 3.10 -15.05 -8.42
N ILE A 19 2.64 -14.32 -7.40
CA ILE A 19 2.78 -14.69 -5.99
C ILE A 19 1.43 -14.57 -5.31
N ALA A 20 1.20 -15.39 -4.29
CA ALA A 20 0.02 -15.31 -3.45
C ALA A 20 0.45 -15.09 -2.00
N GLN A 21 -0.35 -14.32 -1.26
CA GLN A 21 -0.22 -14.18 0.18
C GLN A 21 -1.60 -14.35 0.82
N GLU A 22 -1.62 -14.72 2.09
CA GLU A 22 -2.83 -14.62 2.90
C GLU A 22 -3.28 -13.15 2.98
N LEU A 23 -4.60 -12.94 2.97
CA LEU A 23 -5.15 -11.61 3.01
C LEU A 23 -4.97 -11.00 4.41
N VAL A 24 -4.11 -9.99 4.50
CA VAL A 24 -3.91 -9.21 5.73
C VAL A 24 -4.78 -7.97 5.69
N MET A 25 -5.60 -7.79 6.73
CA MET A 25 -6.39 -6.57 6.90
C MET A 25 -5.47 -5.44 7.39
N ILE A 26 -4.94 -4.67 6.44
CA ILE A 26 -4.07 -3.53 6.74
C ILE A 26 -4.84 -2.40 7.42
N SER A 27 -4.14 -1.60 8.21
CA SER A 27 -4.73 -0.51 8.99
C SER A 27 -5.41 0.54 8.10
N CYS A 28 -6.40 1.22 8.69
CA CYS A 28 -7.08 2.35 8.07
C CYS A 28 -6.63 3.67 8.71
N HIS A 29 -6.54 4.72 7.91
CA HIS A 29 -6.31 6.10 8.36
C HIS A 29 -7.46 7.01 7.89
N PRO A 30 -7.91 7.98 8.71
CA PRO A 30 -8.89 8.98 8.30
C PRO A 30 -8.44 9.74 7.04
N THR A 31 -9.32 9.81 6.04
CA THR A 31 -9.04 10.47 4.76
C THR A 31 -10.27 11.22 4.29
N VAL A 32 -10.08 12.44 3.81
CA VAL A 32 -11.17 13.25 3.26
C VAL A 32 -11.44 12.75 1.83
N ILE A 33 -12.61 12.17 1.62
CA ILE A 33 -13.10 11.75 0.30
C ILE A 33 -14.43 12.45 0.07
N GLY A 34 -14.56 13.19 -1.05
CA GLY A 34 -15.80 13.89 -1.38
C GLY A 34 -16.28 14.87 -0.31
N GLY A 35 -15.37 15.46 0.47
CA GLY A 35 -15.68 16.40 1.55
C GLY A 35 -16.03 15.77 2.90
N ALA A 36 -16.06 14.44 3.01
CA ALA A 36 -16.31 13.74 4.28
C ALA A 36 -15.10 12.92 4.72
N LEU A 37 -14.93 12.76 6.04
CA LEU A 37 -13.92 11.83 6.59
C LEU A 37 -14.42 10.39 6.47
N ALA A 38 -13.60 9.55 5.85
CA ALA A 38 -13.82 8.11 5.75
C ALA A 38 -12.54 7.34 6.13
N PRO A 39 -12.67 6.12 6.68
CA PRO A 39 -11.52 5.24 6.86
C PRO A 39 -11.04 4.73 5.48
N CYS A 40 -9.73 4.84 5.24
CA CYS A 40 -9.12 4.32 4.02
C CYS A 40 -7.89 3.51 4.38
N HIS A 41 -7.71 2.37 3.70
CA HIS A 41 -6.51 1.56 3.88
C HIS A 41 -5.28 2.33 3.44
N VAL A 42 -4.23 2.23 4.26
CA VAL A 42 -2.94 2.85 4.01
C VAL A 42 -1.83 1.83 4.09
N ASP A 43 -0.75 2.09 3.37
CA ASP A 43 0.54 1.45 3.65
C ASP A 43 1.64 2.48 3.82
N LEU A 44 2.72 2.04 4.45
CA LEU A 44 3.88 2.87 4.73
C LEU A 44 5.12 2.22 4.10
N ARG A 45 5.84 3.02 3.31
CA ARG A 45 7.16 2.66 2.78
C ARG A 45 8.24 3.51 3.48
N PRO A 46 8.88 2.99 4.54
CA PRO A 46 10.05 3.64 5.11
C PRO A 46 11.27 3.45 4.19
N PHE A 47 12.32 4.25 4.43
CA PHE A 47 13.57 4.16 3.70
C PHE A 47 14.72 3.88 4.66
N VAL A 48 15.49 2.83 4.34
CA VAL A 48 16.70 2.45 5.06
C VAL A 48 17.90 2.96 4.27
N LEU A 49 18.79 3.69 4.93
CA LEU A 49 20.08 4.11 4.40
C LEU A 49 21.16 3.21 5.00
N SER A 50 21.85 2.48 4.12
CA SER A 50 22.94 1.57 4.50
C SER A 50 24.25 2.10 3.96
N THR A 51 25.26 2.18 4.82
CA THR A 51 26.64 2.54 4.50
C THR A 51 27.56 1.42 4.99
N ARG A 52 28.87 1.56 4.76
CA ARG A 52 29.84 0.57 5.24
C ARG A 52 29.82 0.42 6.77
N ASP A 53 29.62 1.53 7.48
CA ASP A 53 29.82 1.62 8.92
C ASP A 53 28.52 1.82 9.71
N ASP A 54 27.38 2.03 9.03
CA ASP A 54 26.08 2.33 9.66
C ASP A 54 24.87 1.88 8.82
N VAL A 55 23.78 1.50 9.49
CA VAL A 55 22.46 1.23 8.90
C VAL A 55 21.41 1.98 9.71
N ARG A 56 20.72 2.92 9.07
CA ARG A 56 19.72 3.78 9.72
C ARG A 56 18.42 3.88 8.94
N VAL A 57 17.32 3.99 9.66
CA VAL A 57 15.99 4.28 9.09
C VAL A 57 15.77 5.79 9.13
N VAL A 58 15.30 6.39 8.04
CA VAL A 58 14.91 7.80 8.02
C VAL A 58 13.63 7.96 8.87
N PRO A 59 13.53 8.97 9.75
CA PRO A 59 12.32 9.23 10.55
C PRO A 59 11.20 9.81 9.65
N GLY A 60 10.60 8.95 8.84
CA GLY A 60 9.58 9.29 7.87
C GLY A 60 9.37 8.17 6.85
N GLY A 61 8.69 8.48 5.76
CA GLY A 61 8.45 7.53 4.68
C GLY A 61 7.37 8.01 3.74
N LEU A 62 7.12 7.21 2.70
CA LEU A 62 6.01 7.43 1.80
C LEU A 62 4.78 6.67 2.33
N THR A 63 3.77 7.40 2.79
CA THR A 63 2.46 6.81 3.09
C THR A 63 1.59 6.88 1.85
N ARG A 64 1.00 5.75 1.43
CA ARG A 64 0.03 5.69 0.34
C ARG A 64 -1.35 5.40 0.88
N VAL A 65 -2.38 5.89 0.19
CA VAL A 65 -3.78 5.70 0.59
C VAL A 65 -4.63 5.22 -0.59
N ALA A 66 -5.45 4.20 -0.34
CA ALA A 66 -6.47 3.74 -1.28
C ALA A 66 -7.69 4.68 -1.21
N LEU A 67 -7.85 5.54 -2.21
CA LEU A 67 -8.95 6.52 -2.24
C LEU A 67 -10.30 5.92 -2.65
N ARG A 68 -10.33 4.66 -3.09
CA ARG A 68 -11.58 3.94 -3.35
C ARG A 68 -12.08 3.31 -2.04
N PRO A 69 -13.33 3.55 -1.61
CA PRO A 69 -13.88 2.94 -0.40
C PRO A 69 -13.74 1.41 -0.41
N GLY A 70 -13.23 0.84 0.68
CA GLY A 70 -13.05 -0.61 0.85
C GLY A 70 -11.95 -1.24 -0.02
N ALA A 71 -11.21 -0.47 -0.82
CA ALA A 71 -10.11 -1.01 -1.61
C ALA A 71 -8.89 -1.31 -0.74
N LEU A 72 -8.34 -2.52 -0.87
CA LEU A 72 -7.08 -2.94 -0.25
C LEU A 72 -5.85 -2.56 -1.09
N VAL A 73 -6.06 -2.21 -2.36
CA VAL A 73 -4.97 -1.86 -3.29
C VAL A 73 -4.64 -0.38 -3.18
N VAL A 74 -3.45 -0.11 -2.65
CA VAL A 74 -2.90 1.25 -2.40
C VAL A 74 -1.94 1.73 -3.50
N ASN A 75 -1.82 0.99 -4.61
CA ASN A 75 -0.90 1.34 -5.69
C ASN A 75 -1.33 2.62 -6.44
N SER A 76 -0.36 3.47 -6.77
CA SER A 76 -0.58 4.77 -7.43
C SER A 76 -1.16 4.63 -8.84
N SER A 77 -0.84 3.54 -9.54
CA SER A 77 -1.41 3.23 -10.86
C SER A 77 -2.94 3.08 -10.84
N GLN A 78 -3.56 2.85 -9.68
CA GLN A 78 -5.01 2.77 -9.49
C GLN A 78 -5.61 4.00 -8.79
N ARG A 79 -4.99 5.19 -8.94
CA ARG A 79 -5.41 6.45 -8.29
C ARG A 79 -5.20 6.45 -6.77
N GLY A 80 -4.14 5.79 -6.30
CA GLY A 80 -3.68 5.92 -4.92
C GLY A 80 -3.23 7.36 -4.62
N GLY A 81 -3.59 7.88 -3.45
CA GLY A 81 -3.11 9.16 -2.94
C GLY A 81 -1.84 9.00 -2.11
N GLY A 82 -1.15 10.11 -1.84
CA GLY A 82 -0.06 10.18 -0.85
C GLY A 82 -0.51 10.89 0.41
N LYS A 83 0.10 10.54 1.54
CA LYS A 83 0.02 11.29 2.80
C LYS A 83 1.42 11.56 3.32
N ASP A 84 1.56 12.67 4.02
CA ASP A 84 2.77 12.94 4.80
C ASP A 84 2.86 11.95 5.98
N THR A 85 4.08 11.55 6.35
CA THR A 85 4.34 10.58 7.42
C THR A 85 5.10 11.26 8.53
N TRP A 86 4.42 11.49 9.65
CA TRP A 86 5.05 12.11 10.81
C TRP A 86 5.56 11.04 11.78
N VAL A 87 6.88 11.02 11.98
CA VAL A 87 7.52 10.29 13.08
C VAL A 87 7.82 11.31 14.15
N LEU A 88 7.13 11.21 15.28
CA LEU A 88 7.34 12.12 16.39
C LEU A 88 8.70 11.84 17.03
N GLY A 89 9.46 12.91 17.32
CA GLY A 89 10.68 12.80 18.11
C GLY A 89 10.36 12.41 19.56
N PRO A 90 11.39 12.02 20.35
CA PRO A 90 11.26 11.94 21.79
C PRO A 90 10.92 13.30 22.42
#